data_AF-A0A2H5ZSY1-F1
#
_entry.id   AF-A0A2H5ZSY1-F1
#
_cell.length_a   1.000
_cell.length_b   1.000
_cell.length_c   1.000
_cell.angle_alpha   90.00
_cell.angle_beta   90.00
_cell.angle_gamma   90.00
#
_symmetry.space_group_name_H-M   'P 1'
#
loop_
_entity.id
_entity.type
_entity.pdbx_description
1 polymer ?
#
loop_
_entity_poly.entity_id
_entity_poly.type
_entity_poly.pdbx_seq_one_letter_code
_entity_poly.pdbx_strand_id
1 'polypeptide(L)'
;MDERALVRALERGWIAGAALDVLPTEPPPPEDPLLRLDRVILTPHVAFYSEESLQELQRKAAEEVARVLTGQAPRYPVNRVAGVPA
;
A
#
# COMPACT_ATOMS: atom_id res chain seq x y z
N MET A 1 -6.85 -9.89 -1.73
CA MET A 1 -7.84 -10.42 -0.76
C MET A 1 -9.21 -10.32 -1.38
N ASP A 2 -10.09 -11.31 -1.17
CA ASP A 2 -11.52 -11.14 -1.45
C ASP A 2 -12.18 -10.48 -0.23
N GLU A 3 -12.48 -9.18 -0.36
CA GLU A 3 -13.10 -8.37 0.68
C GLU A 3 -14.49 -8.88 1.09
N ARG A 4 -15.29 -9.35 0.14
CA ARG A 4 -16.62 -9.90 0.43
C ARG A 4 -16.49 -11.19 1.22
N ALA A 5 -15.49 -12.02 0.91
CA ALA A 5 -15.21 -13.23 1.68
C ALA A 5 -14.78 -12.90 3.12
N LEU A 6 -13.95 -11.88 3.30
CA LEU A 6 -13.53 -11.43 4.63
C LEU A 6 -14.73 -10.93 5.46
N VAL A 7 -15.56 -10.04 4.89
CA VAL A 7 -16.77 -9.53 5.56
C VAL A 7 -17.67 -10.69 5.98
N ARG A 8 -17.95 -11.64 5.08
CA ARG A 8 -18.76 -12.82 5.42
C ARG A 8 -18.15 -13.65 6.55
N ALA A 9 -16.83 -13.84 6.56
CA ALA A 9 -16.16 -14.62 7.60
C ALA A 9 -16.24 -13.93 8.97
N LEU A 10 -16.14 -12.60 9.01
CA LEU A 10 -16.28 -11.79 10.21
C LEU A 10 -17.72 -11.80 10.74
N GLU A 11 -18.70 -11.55 9.86
CA GLU A 11 -20.14 -11.55 10.21
C GLU A 11 -20.61 -12.91 10.70
N ARG A 12 -20.16 -14.00 10.07
CA ARG A 12 -20.50 -15.38 10.48
C ARG A 12 -19.69 -15.89 11.66
N GLY A 13 -18.75 -15.09 12.18
CA GLY A 13 -17.88 -15.47 13.29
C GLY A 13 -16.94 -16.65 12.99
N TRP A 14 -16.62 -16.87 11.71
CA TRP A 14 -15.64 -17.90 11.30
C TRP A 14 -14.23 -17.53 11.74
N ILE A 15 -13.96 -16.22 11.83
CA ILE A 15 -12.74 -15.67 12.41
C ILE A 15 -13.11 -14.70 13.54
N ALA A 16 -12.20 -14.58 14.51
CA ALA A 16 -12.41 -13.72 15.68
C ALA A 16 -12.31 -12.22 15.35
N GLY A 17 -11.56 -11.86 14.30
CA GLY A 17 -11.37 -10.47 13.87
C GLY A 17 -10.32 -10.36 12.76
N ALA A 18 -10.11 -9.13 12.28
CA ALA A 18 -9.09 -8.81 11.28
C ALA A 18 -8.44 -7.46 11.59
N ALA A 19 -7.14 -7.33 11.30
CA ALA A 19 -6.42 -6.06 11.32
C ALA A 19 -5.88 -5.79 9.91
N LEU A 20 -6.23 -4.65 9.33
CA LEU A 20 -5.92 -4.28 7.95
C LEU A 20 -5.31 -2.87 7.91
N ASP A 21 -4.39 -2.65 6.97
CA ASP A 21 -3.87 -1.32 6.64
C ASP A 21 -4.25 -0.87 5.23
N VAL A 22 -4.58 -1.80 4.33
CA VAL A 22 -4.87 -1.51 2.93
C VAL A 22 -6.25 -2.02 2.54
N LEU A 23 -6.90 -1.30 1.63
CA LEU A 23 -8.19 -1.68 1.05
C LEU A 23 -8.10 -1.69 -0.48
N PRO A 24 -8.97 -2.44 -1.17
CA PRO A 24 -8.98 -2.46 -2.63
C PRO A 24 -9.26 -1.09 -3.27
N THR A 25 -10.01 -0.23 -2.58
CA THR A 25 -10.30 1.15 -2.97
C THR A 25 -9.94 2.09 -1.82
N GLU A 26 -9.14 3.10 -2.13
CA GLU A 26 -8.63 4.05 -1.15
C GLU A 26 -8.76 5.49 -1.66
N PRO A 27 -9.36 6.41 -0.87
CA PRO A 27 -10.02 6.16 0.41
C PRO A 27 -11.30 5.29 0.25
N PRO A 28 -11.66 4.48 1.26
CA PRO A 28 -12.87 3.66 1.17
C PRO A 28 -14.14 4.54 1.15
N PRO A 29 -15.22 4.08 0.48
CA PRO A 29 -16.50 4.76 0.57
C PRO A 29 -17.03 4.71 2.02
N PRO A 30 -17.77 5.73 2.49
CA PRO A 30 -18.34 5.74 3.84
C PRO A 30 -19.28 4.56 4.15
N GLU A 31 -19.80 3.91 3.11
CA GLU A 31 -20.68 2.74 3.19
C GLU A 31 -19.93 1.40 3.30
N ASP A 32 -18.60 1.40 3.24
CA ASP A 32 -17.80 0.19 3.33
C ASP A 32 -18.08 -0.56 4.65
N PRO A 33 -18.47 -1.85 4.59
CA PRO A 33 -18.80 -2.62 5.79
C PRO A 33 -17.61 -2.77 6.74
N LEU A 34 -16.37 -2.80 6.24
CA LEU A 34 -15.18 -2.95 7.08
C LEU A 34 -14.97 -1.74 8.00
N LEU A 35 -15.55 -0.57 7.69
CA LEU A 35 -15.51 0.61 8.56
C LEU A 35 -16.42 0.50 9.79
N ARG A 36 -17.35 -0.46 9.82
CA ARG A 36 -18.41 -0.55 10.85
C ARG A 36 -18.36 -1.82 11.68
N LEU A 37 -17.48 -2.77 11.36
CA LEU A 37 -17.38 -4.03 12.08
C LEU A 37 -16.49 -3.88 13.32
N ASP A 38 -17.07 -4.08 14.51
CA ASP A 38 -16.35 -3.99 15.80
C ASP A 38 -15.13 -4.92 15.92
N ARG A 39 -15.12 -6.01 15.12
CA ARG A 39 -14.04 -7.00 15.08
C ARG A 39 -12.95 -6.66 14.06
N VAL A 40 -12.97 -5.46 13.50
CA VAL A 40 -11.99 -4.97 12.53
C VAL A 40 -11.21 -3.80 13.12
N ILE A 41 -9.88 -3.91 13.08
CA ILE A 41 -8.98 -2.78 13.27
C ILE A 41 -8.51 -2.37 11.88
N LEU A 42 -8.80 -1.14 11.48
CA LEU A 42 -8.38 -0.61 10.19
C LEU A 42 -7.51 0.63 10.40
N THR A 43 -6.31 0.62 9.83
CA THR A 43 -5.44 1.79 9.73
C THR A 43 -5.49 2.37 8.31
N PRO A 44 -5.36 3.71 8.14
CA PRO A 44 -5.59 4.35 6.84
C PRO A 44 -4.35 4.32 5.93
N HIS A 45 -3.87 3.14 5.55
CA HIS A 45 -2.68 2.93 4.70
C HIS A 45 -1.43 3.67 5.20
N VAL A 46 -1.11 3.45 6.47
CA VAL A 46 -0.01 4.11 7.18
C VAL A 46 0.99 3.13 7.78
N ALA A 47 0.91 1.82 7.50
CA ALA A 47 1.88 0.86 8.01
C ALA A 47 3.31 1.12 7.50
N PHE A 48 3.46 1.83 6.38
CA PHE A 48 4.77 2.26 5.88
C PHE A 48 5.40 3.37 6.73
N TYR A 49 4.62 4.10 7.53
CA TYR A 49 5.04 5.35 8.13
C TYR A 49 5.87 5.13 9.40
N SER A 50 7.12 5.58 9.32
CA SER A 50 7.96 5.97 10.45
C SER A 50 8.76 7.20 10.00
N GLU A 51 9.38 7.93 10.92
CA GLU A 51 10.22 9.08 10.56
C GLU A 51 11.38 8.66 9.63
N GLU A 52 12.00 7.52 9.93
CA GLU A 52 13.10 6.95 9.16
C GLU A 52 12.63 6.47 7.77
N SER A 53 11.47 5.80 7.72
CA SER A 53 10.89 5.32 6.45
C SER A 53 10.53 6.48 5.53
N LEU A 54 9.98 7.56 6.07
CA LEU A 54 9.62 8.74 5.28
C LEU A 54 10.87 9.42 4.69
N GLN A 55 11.92 9.60 5.49
CA GLN A 55 13.20 10.16 5.02
C GLN A 55 13.81 9.30 3.91
N GLU A 56 13.82 7.99 4.09
CA GLU A 56 14.38 7.04 3.14
C GLU A 56 13.60 7.01 1.81
N LEU A 57 12.26 7.05 1.88
CA LEU A 57 11.37 7.12 0.71
C LEU A 57 11.65 8.39 -0.10
N GLN A 58 11.68 9.55 0.56
CA GLN A 58 11.91 10.84 -0.11
C GLN A 58 13.30 10.90 -0.77
N ARG A 59 14.34 10.45 -0.05
CA ARG A 59 15.71 10.40 -0.56
C ARG A 59 15.80 9.50 -1.80
N LYS A 60 15.29 8.27 -1.72
CA LYS A 60 15.32 7.30 -2.84
C LYS A 60 14.55 7.82 -4.06
N ALA A 61 13.38 8.42 -3.86
CA ALA A 61 12.60 9.00 -4.96
C ALA A 61 13.37 10.11 -5.68
N ALA A 62 13.98 11.04 -4.93
CA ALA A 62 14.78 12.12 -5.50
C ALA A 62 16.03 11.59 -6.23
N GLU A 63 16.72 10.60 -5.66
CA GLU A 63 17.88 9.96 -6.28
C GLU A 63 17.55 9.27 -7.60
N GLU A 64 16.42 8.57 -7.69
CA GLU A 64 15.99 7.92 -8.94
C GLU A 64 15.67 8.94 -10.03
N VAL A 65 15.02 10.07 -9.69
CA VAL A 65 14.79 11.16 -10.64
C VAL A 65 16.11 11.73 -11.15
N ALA A 66 17.05 12.05 -10.26
CA ALA A 66 18.37 12.56 -10.65
C ALA A 66 19.16 11.56 -11.51
N ARG A 67 19.10 10.27 -11.16
CA ARG A 67 19.75 9.17 -11.90
C ARG A 67 19.27 9.12 -13.35
N VAL A 68 17.95 9.08 -13.56
CA VAL A 68 17.37 9.01 -14.90
C VAL A 68 17.65 10.28 -15.71
N LEU A 69 17.51 11.47 -15.10
CA LEU A 69 17.77 12.75 -15.79
C LEU A 69 19.24 12.96 -16.16
N THR A 70 20.17 12.25 -15.51
CA THR A 70 21.60 12.26 -15.84
C THR A 70 22.03 11.14 -16.79
N GLY A 71 21.06 10.44 -17.39
CA GLY A 71 21.30 9.40 -18.41
C GLY A 71 21.70 8.03 -17.84
N GLN A 72 21.62 7.85 -16.53
CA GLN A 72 21.87 6.55 -15.88
C GLN A 72 20.58 5.71 -15.87
N ALA A 73 20.74 4.38 -15.85
CA ALA A 73 19.60 3.46 -15.68
C ALA A 73 18.98 3.60 -14.29
N PRO A 74 17.64 3.55 -14.13
CA PRO A 74 17.02 3.54 -12.82
C PRO A 74 17.42 2.29 -12.03
N ARG A 75 17.53 2.43 -10.71
CA ARG A 75 17.89 1.33 -9.81
C ARG A 75 16.71 0.42 -9.48
N TYR A 76 15.49 0.96 -9.45
CA TYR A 76 14.27 0.22 -9.10
C TYR A 76 13.23 0.21 -10.23
N PRO A 77 13.55 -0.29 -11.44
CA PRO A 77 12.60 -0.34 -12.54
C PRO A 77 11.49 -1.37 -12.25
N VAL A 78 10.23 -0.93 -12.37
CA VAL A 78 9.06 -1.83 -12.31
C VAL A 78 8.73 -2.38 -13.71
N ASN A 79 8.96 -1.57 -14.75
CA ASN A 79 8.77 -1.92 -16.14
C ASN A 79 10.11 -1.99 -16.89
N ARG A 80 10.10 -2.55 -18.10
CA ARG A 80 11.26 -2.48 -18.98
C ARG A 80 11.48 -1.04 -19.43
N VAL A 81 12.65 -0.50 -19.14
CA VAL A 81 13.05 0.85 -19.56
C VAL A 81 13.74 0.74 -20.91
N ALA A 82 13.10 1.28 -21.95
CA ALA A 82 13.66 1.27 -23.30
C ALA A 82 14.77 2.34 -23.44
N GLY A 83 15.87 1.99 -24.09
CA GLY A 83 16.90 2.96 -24.50
C GLY A 83 18.00 3.25 -23.48
N VAL A 84 18.09 2.51 -22.37
CA VAL A 84 19.24 2.61 -21.46
C VAL A 84 20.07 1.33 -21.56
N PRO A 85 21.36 1.40 -21.99
CA PRO A 85 22.24 0.24 -22.00
C PRO A 85 22.43 -0.30 -20.58
N ALA A 86 22.50 -1.62 -20.48
CA ALA A 86 22.68 -2.36 -19.23
C ALA A 86 23.97 -1.98 -18.51
#